data_AF-A0A6V7X5B8-F1
#
_entry.id   AF-A0A6V7X5B8-F1
#
_cell.length_a   1.000
_cell.length_b   1.000
_cell.length_c   1.000
_cell.angle_alpha   90.00
_cell.angle_beta   90.00
_cell.angle_gamma   90.00
#
_symmetry.space_group_name_H-M   'P 1'
#
loop_
_entity.id
_entity.type
_entity.pdbx_description
1 polymer ?
#
loop_
_entity_poly.entity_id
_entity_poly.type
_entity_poly.pdbx_seq_one_letter_code
_entity_poly.pdbx_strand_id
1 'polypeptide(L)'
;MDLPLDELFKRVQNSIQQNNNKSTDVDLITKETGLPKQFVNYVVESVILHYNDIELLKHMVIFVAEKCKKEGIDINSTITATFLKKIEPICRTLKEDSAFFPDYKDDNRDTSLDFPLLTRFAIVATYCASYNPAVTDQRFFFKADISSKRRKGSGKNSKEKFHEKGPRAFEHQRSLFIFLFFCKNFDEAFEDFGADFQIDFTSQITHLVDVGLLRIVSAAENLDLPQYLSLCGLDFAKRIARSISEEFKLENYLWDFVNDF
;
A
#
# COMPACT_ATOMS: atom_id res chain seq x y z
N MET A 1 7.10 -18.04 3.64
CA MET A 1 7.89 -19.28 3.83
C MET A 1 7.27 -20.31 2.91
N ASP A 2 7.96 -20.62 1.81
CA ASP A 2 7.48 -21.55 0.77
C ASP A 2 7.50 -22.99 1.29
N LEU A 3 6.34 -23.64 1.35
CA LEU A 3 6.32 -25.09 1.53
C LEU A 3 6.77 -25.76 0.22
N PRO A 4 7.65 -26.78 0.27
CA PRO A 4 8.04 -27.55 -0.90
C PRO A 4 6.82 -28.25 -1.51
N LEU A 5 6.70 -28.25 -2.85
CA LEU A 5 5.62 -28.93 -3.59
C LEU A 5 5.39 -30.38 -3.13
N ASP A 6 6.46 -31.10 -2.80
CA ASP A 6 6.40 -32.50 -2.38
C ASP A 6 5.72 -32.67 -1.02
N GLU A 7 5.84 -31.67 -0.14
CA GLU A 7 5.19 -31.67 1.17
C GLU A 7 3.71 -31.30 1.06
N LEU A 8 3.37 -30.39 0.13
CA LEU A 8 2.00 -30.04 -0.21
C LEU A 8 1.28 -31.22 -0.89
N PHE A 9 1.95 -31.92 -1.81
CA PHE A 9 1.44 -33.13 -2.45
C PHE A 9 1.15 -34.24 -1.42
N LYS A 10 2.06 -34.46 -0.47
CA LYS A 10 1.86 -35.41 0.63
C LYS A 10 0.71 -35.00 1.54
N ARG A 11 0.55 -33.72 1.86
CA ARG A 11 -0.58 -33.24 2.67
C ARG A 11 -1.92 -33.45 1.97
N VAL A 12 -2.01 -33.14 0.67
CA VAL A 12 -3.20 -33.37 -0.15
C VAL A 12 -3.54 -34.86 -0.24
N GLN A 13 -2.53 -35.74 -0.39
CA GLN A 13 -2.78 -37.18 -0.39
C GLN A 13 -3.18 -37.73 0.99
N ASN A 14 -2.64 -37.17 2.07
CA ASN A 14 -2.94 -37.59 3.44
C ASN A 14 -4.29 -37.03 3.95
N SER A 15 -4.71 -35.86 3.49
CA SER A 15 -6.02 -35.27 3.83
C SER A 15 -7.17 -36.01 3.16
N ILE A 16 -6.96 -36.58 1.98
CA ILE A 16 -7.89 -37.53 1.34
C ILE A 16 -8.14 -38.76 2.25
N GLN A 17 -7.21 -39.08 3.18
CA GLN A 17 -7.28 -40.27 4.04
C GLN A 17 -7.71 -40.00 5.49
N GLN A 18 -7.82 -38.74 5.95
CA GLN A 18 -8.19 -38.43 7.34
C GLN A 18 -9.21 -37.29 7.47
N ASN A 19 -10.48 -37.66 7.69
CA ASN A 19 -11.60 -36.79 8.08
C ASN A 19 -11.69 -36.67 9.61
N ASN A 20 -12.17 -35.58 10.22
CA ASN A 20 -13.61 -35.51 10.54
C ASN A 20 -14.23 -34.12 10.81
N ASN A 21 -13.48 -33.01 10.91
CA ASN A 21 -14.11 -31.66 11.07
C ASN A 21 -13.84 -30.69 9.92
N LYS A 22 -12.90 -31.01 9.01
CA LYS A 22 -12.52 -30.18 7.84
C LYS A 22 -13.20 -30.61 6.53
N SER A 23 -13.89 -31.75 6.55
CA SER A 23 -14.66 -32.28 5.40
C SER A 23 -15.87 -31.41 5.09
N THR A 24 -16.50 -30.82 6.11
CA THR A 24 -17.82 -30.21 6.02
C THR A 24 -17.85 -28.99 5.10
N ASP A 25 -16.83 -28.13 5.17
CA ASP A 25 -16.76 -26.91 4.36
C ASP A 25 -16.44 -27.24 2.90
N VAL A 26 -15.50 -28.16 2.67
CA VAL A 26 -15.18 -28.65 1.32
C VAL A 26 -16.40 -29.34 0.70
N ASP A 27 -17.14 -30.13 1.47
CA ASP A 27 -18.36 -30.80 1.02
C ASP A 27 -19.47 -29.79 0.70
N LEU A 28 -19.62 -28.75 1.50
CA LEU A 28 -20.59 -27.67 1.26
C LEU A 28 -20.24 -26.88 0.00
N ILE A 29 -18.99 -26.43 -0.14
CA ILE A 29 -18.52 -25.70 -1.32
C ILE A 29 -18.64 -26.57 -2.57
N THR A 30 -18.30 -27.85 -2.49
CA THR A 30 -18.46 -28.81 -3.60
C THR A 30 -19.92 -28.91 -4.03
N LYS A 31 -20.85 -29.00 -3.07
CA LYS A 31 -22.29 -29.09 -3.33
C LYS A 31 -22.84 -27.82 -3.97
N GLU A 32 -22.39 -26.65 -3.51
CA GLU A 32 -22.89 -25.35 -4.00
C GLU A 32 -22.30 -24.95 -5.35
N THR A 33 -21.02 -25.23 -5.58
CA THR A 33 -20.32 -24.87 -6.83
C THR A 33 -20.49 -25.90 -7.93
N GLY A 34 -20.80 -27.15 -7.59
CA GLY A 34 -20.85 -28.27 -8.53
C GLY A 34 -19.48 -28.67 -9.09
N LEU A 35 -18.38 -28.15 -8.52
CA LEU A 35 -17.02 -28.42 -8.97
C LEU A 35 -16.50 -29.74 -8.38
N PRO A 36 -15.51 -30.39 -9.02
CA PRO A 36 -14.96 -31.65 -8.53
C PRO A 36 -14.38 -31.51 -7.12
N LYS A 37 -14.79 -32.39 -6.19
CA LYS A 37 -14.34 -32.36 -4.78
C LYS A 37 -12.83 -32.31 -4.62
N GLN A 38 -12.10 -33.03 -5.48
CA GLN A 38 -10.63 -33.05 -5.45
C GLN A 38 -10.03 -31.67 -5.77
N PHE A 39 -10.59 -30.96 -6.76
CA PHE A 39 -10.19 -29.61 -7.13
C PHE A 39 -10.51 -28.61 -6.03
N VAL A 40 -11.73 -28.67 -5.48
CA VAL A 40 -12.16 -27.83 -4.36
C VAL A 40 -11.24 -28.02 -3.16
N ASN A 41 -10.95 -29.28 -2.80
CA ASN A 41 -10.06 -29.60 -1.69
C ASN A 41 -8.66 -29.03 -1.89
N TYR A 42 -8.10 -29.13 -3.09
CA TYR A 42 -6.77 -28.59 -3.39
C TYR A 42 -6.73 -27.07 -3.24
N VAL A 43 -7.70 -26.36 -3.84
CA VAL A 43 -7.74 -24.89 -3.78
C VAL A 43 -7.92 -24.44 -2.33
N VAL A 44 -8.85 -25.04 -1.59
CA VAL A 44 -9.09 -24.71 -0.18
C VAL A 44 -7.82 -24.97 0.63
N GLU A 45 -7.19 -26.13 0.52
CA GLU A 45 -5.95 -26.43 1.26
C GLU A 45 -4.80 -25.48 0.92
N SER A 46 -4.74 -24.96 -0.31
CA SER A 46 -3.72 -24.01 -0.73
C SER A 46 -3.85 -22.63 -0.06
N VAL A 47 -5.06 -22.26 0.40
CA VAL A 47 -5.34 -20.92 0.93
C VAL A 47 -5.89 -20.90 2.35
N ILE A 48 -6.26 -22.04 2.94
CA ILE A 48 -6.93 -22.12 4.25
C ILE A 48 -6.06 -21.67 5.43
N LEU A 49 -4.73 -21.63 5.26
CA LEU A 49 -3.84 -21.03 6.25
C LEU A 49 -4.00 -19.51 6.34
N HIS A 50 -4.55 -18.89 5.31
CA HIS A 50 -4.75 -17.45 5.19
C HIS A 50 -6.22 -17.05 5.37
N TYR A 51 -7.16 -17.88 4.93
CA TYR A 51 -8.59 -17.57 4.91
C TYR A 51 -9.43 -18.70 5.53
N ASN A 52 -10.40 -18.33 6.36
CA ASN A 52 -11.28 -19.29 7.04
C ASN A 52 -12.78 -18.95 6.86
N ASP A 53 -13.09 -17.98 5.99
CA ASP A 53 -14.45 -17.61 5.64
C ASP A 53 -14.95 -18.50 4.48
N ILE A 54 -16.06 -19.21 4.68
CA ILE A 54 -16.60 -20.18 3.72
C ILE A 54 -17.04 -19.51 2.42
N GLU A 55 -17.62 -18.31 2.50
CA GLU A 55 -18.07 -17.58 1.32
C GLU A 55 -16.86 -17.08 0.50
N LEU A 56 -15.83 -16.57 1.16
CA LEU A 56 -14.57 -16.20 0.52
C LEU A 56 -13.90 -17.40 -0.14
N LEU A 57 -13.81 -18.53 0.56
CA LEU A 57 -13.25 -19.76 0.01
C LEU A 57 -14.03 -20.24 -1.22
N LYS A 58 -15.37 -20.16 -1.19
CA LYS A 58 -16.22 -20.45 -2.34
C LYS A 58 -15.91 -19.52 -3.52
N HIS A 59 -15.81 -18.21 -3.29
CA HIS A 59 -15.46 -17.24 -4.32
C HIS A 59 -14.06 -17.51 -4.92
N MET A 60 -13.08 -17.84 -4.08
CA MET A 60 -11.73 -18.22 -4.53
C MET A 60 -11.76 -19.48 -5.40
N VAL A 61 -12.51 -20.50 -4.98
CA VAL A 61 -12.65 -21.75 -5.75
C VAL A 61 -13.27 -21.50 -7.13
N ILE A 62 -14.32 -20.67 -7.20
CA ILE A 62 -14.95 -20.28 -8.48
C ILE A 62 -13.96 -19.50 -9.34
N PHE A 63 -13.25 -18.53 -8.76
CA PHE A 63 -12.27 -17.72 -9.48
C PHE A 63 -11.14 -18.56 -10.09
N VAL A 64 -10.58 -19.53 -9.33
CA VAL A 64 -9.58 -20.46 -9.85
C VAL A 64 -10.16 -21.29 -10.98
N ALA A 65 -11.38 -21.80 -10.85
CA ALA A 65 -12.02 -22.61 -11.88
C ALA A 65 -12.19 -21.82 -13.19
N GLU A 66 -12.60 -20.55 -13.12
CA GLU A 66 -12.70 -19.67 -14.28
C GLU A 66 -11.35 -19.40 -14.94
N LYS A 67 -10.31 -19.18 -14.14
CA LYS A 67 -8.94 -18.97 -14.66
C LYS A 67 -8.37 -20.23 -15.29
N CYS A 68 -8.60 -21.40 -14.69
CA CYS A 68 -8.28 -22.70 -15.28
C CYS A 68 -8.97 -22.90 -16.63
N LYS A 69 -10.26 -22.56 -16.72
CA LYS A 69 -11.02 -22.62 -17.98
C LYS A 69 -10.43 -21.70 -19.05
N LYS A 70 -10.02 -20.48 -18.69
CA LYS A 70 -9.35 -19.53 -19.61
C LYS A 70 -7.99 -20.06 -20.10
N GLU A 71 -7.24 -20.74 -19.25
CA GLU A 71 -5.95 -21.35 -19.59
C GLU A 71 -6.06 -22.74 -20.24
N GLY A 72 -7.27 -23.24 -20.48
CA GLY A 72 -7.51 -24.56 -21.09
C GLY A 72 -7.15 -25.74 -20.18
N ILE A 73 -7.15 -25.53 -18.86
CA ILE A 73 -6.92 -26.58 -17.85
C ILE A 73 -8.25 -27.28 -17.55
N ASP A 74 -8.31 -28.59 -17.80
CA ASP A 74 -9.48 -29.40 -17.47
C ASP A 74 -9.51 -29.73 -15.97
N ILE A 75 -10.39 -29.02 -15.25
CA ILE A 75 -10.62 -29.18 -13.81
C ILE A 75 -11.27 -30.52 -13.43
N ASN A 76 -11.86 -31.24 -14.39
CA ASN A 76 -12.46 -32.56 -14.17
C ASN A 76 -11.45 -33.70 -14.32
N SER A 77 -10.25 -33.39 -14.83
CA SER A 77 -9.20 -34.39 -15.00
C SER A 77 -8.67 -34.88 -13.65
N THR A 78 -8.18 -36.13 -13.63
CA THR A 78 -7.53 -36.69 -12.45
C THR A 78 -6.35 -35.81 -12.02
N ILE A 79 -6.28 -35.48 -10.73
CA ILE A 79 -5.17 -34.69 -10.17
C ILE A 79 -3.85 -35.46 -10.39
N THR A 80 -3.07 -34.96 -11.33
CA THR A 80 -1.73 -35.44 -11.66
C THR A 80 -0.69 -34.40 -11.24
N ALA A 81 0.58 -34.80 -11.11
CA ALA A 81 1.65 -33.86 -10.83
C ALA A 81 1.77 -32.74 -11.88
N THR A 82 1.40 -33.01 -13.14
CA THR A 82 1.36 -32.04 -14.23
C THR A 82 0.18 -31.06 -14.09
N PHE A 83 -0.98 -31.52 -13.64
CA PHE A 83 -2.14 -30.68 -13.31
C PHE A 83 -1.81 -29.71 -12.17
N LEU A 84 -1.22 -30.21 -11.08
CA LEU A 84 -0.85 -29.37 -9.93
C LEU A 84 0.20 -28.32 -10.27
N LYS A 85 1.21 -28.65 -11.09
CA LYS A 85 2.20 -27.67 -11.58
C LYS A 85 1.57 -26.52 -12.37
N LYS A 86 0.42 -26.74 -13.02
CA LYS A 86 -0.28 -25.69 -13.77
C LYS A 86 -1.16 -24.82 -12.86
N ILE A 87 -1.79 -25.41 -11.85
CA ILE A 87 -2.72 -24.70 -10.96
C ILE A 87 -2.00 -23.98 -9.82
N GLU A 88 -0.89 -24.53 -9.31
CA GLU A 88 -0.12 -23.92 -8.23
C GLU A 88 0.20 -22.42 -8.45
N PRO A 89 0.71 -21.96 -9.61
CA PRO A 89 0.94 -20.53 -9.82
C PRO A 89 -0.35 -19.71 -9.77
N ILE A 90 -1.48 -20.27 -10.20
CA ILE A 90 -2.80 -19.64 -10.08
C ILE A 90 -3.15 -19.49 -8.60
N CYS A 91 -3.07 -20.57 -7.81
CA CYS A 91 -3.36 -20.56 -6.38
C CYS A 91 -2.43 -19.62 -5.58
N ARG A 92 -1.14 -19.57 -5.91
CA ARG A 92 -0.18 -18.64 -5.27
C ARG A 92 -0.48 -17.17 -5.55
N THR A 93 -1.16 -16.87 -6.65
CA THR A 93 -1.56 -15.49 -6.99
C THR A 93 -2.91 -15.10 -6.41
N LEU A 94 -3.60 -16.00 -5.71
CA LEU A 94 -4.87 -15.70 -5.06
C LEU A 94 -4.68 -14.71 -3.91
N LYS A 95 -5.33 -13.57 -4.04
CA LYS A 95 -5.54 -12.58 -2.98
C LYS A 95 -7.05 -12.41 -2.76
N GLU A 96 -7.46 -12.01 -1.56
CA GLU A 96 -8.88 -11.69 -1.28
C GLU A 96 -9.46 -10.74 -2.32
N ASP A 97 -8.71 -9.69 -2.67
CA ASP A 97 -9.11 -8.68 -3.66
C ASP A 97 -9.42 -9.30 -5.03
N SER A 98 -8.60 -10.27 -5.47
CA SER A 98 -8.81 -10.94 -6.76
C SER A 98 -10.06 -11.84 -6.79
N ALA A 99 -10.49 -12.34 -5.62
CA ALA A 99 -11.64 -13.21 -5.51
C ALA A 99 -12.95 -12.42 -5.39
N PHE A 100 -12.97 -11.31 -4.66
CA PHE A 100 -14.15 -10.44 -4.53
C PHE A 100 -14.33 -9.47 -5.68
N PHE A 101 -13.22 -9.03 -6.30
CA PHE A 101 -13.24 -8.08 -7.40
C PHE A 101 -12.57 -8.67 -8.63
N PRO A 102 -13.14 -9.72 -9.26
CA PRO A 102 -12.53 -10.39 -10.41
C PRO A 102 -12.40 -9.49 -11.65
N ASP A 103 -13.26 -8.47 -11.76
CA ASP A 103 -13.19 -7.42 -12.80
C ASP A 103 -12.28 -6.26 -12.42
N TYR A 104 -11.84 -6.18 -11.14
CA TYR A 104 -10.73 -5.34 -10.76
C TYR A 104 -9.48 -5.98 -11.36
N LYS A 105 -9.23 -5.61 -12.61
CA LYS A 105 -7.91 -5.80 -13.18
C LYS A 105 -6.98 -5.17 -12.16
N ASP A 106 -6.03 -5.96 -11.66
CA ASP A 106 -4.80 -5.46 -11.07
C ASP A 106 -4.10 -4.70 -12.21
N ASP A 107 -4.67 -3.54 -12.49
CA ASP A 107 -4.10 -2.53 -13.31
C ASP A 107 -2.89 -2.12 -12.48
N ASN A 108 -1.80 -2.85 -12.70
CA ASN A 108 -0.47 -2.28 -12.85
C ASN A 108 -0.44 -1.19 -13.93
N ARG A 109 -1.59 -0.67 -14.38
CA ARG A 109 -1.66 0.67 -14.89
C ARG A 109 -1.40 1.57 -13.69
N ASP A 110 -0.26 2.24 -13.75
CA ASP A 110 -0.20 3.70 -13.79
C ASP A 110 -1.44 4.35 -14.44
N THR A 111 -2.63 4.05 -13.93
CA THR A 111 -3.89 4.69 -14.30
C THR A 111 -3.89 6.01 -13.55
N SER A 112 -3.24 6.95 -14.22
CA SER A 112 -3.21 8.38 -13.94
C SER A 112 -2.85 8.75 -12.50
N LEU A 113 -1.56 8.62 -12.16
CA LEU A 113 -0.94 9.55 -11.21
C LEU A 113 -0.70 10.93 -11.85
N ASP A 114 -1.54 11.32 -12.81
CA ASP A 114 -1.45 12.57 -13.56
C ASP A 114 -2.06 13.70 -12.73
N PHE A 115 -1.53 13.87 -11.53
CA PHE A 115 -1.76 15.07 -10.76
C PHE A 115 -0.89 16.19 -11.34
N PRO A 116 -1.42 17.43 -11.41
CA PRO A 116 -0.60 18.60 -11.69
C PRO A 116 0.64 18.63 -10.79
N LEU A 117 1.76 19.14 -11.31
CA LEU A 117 3.05 19.11 -10.59
C LEU A 117 2.96 19.67 -9.17
N LEU A 118 2.29 20.81 -8.98
CA LEU A 118 2.08 21.40 -7.66
C LEU A 118 1.23 20.52 -6.73
N THR A 119 0.23 19.83 -7.27
CA THR A 119 -0.57 18.87 -6.48
C THR A 119 0.30 17.69 -6.01
N ARG A 120 1.21 17.21 -6.86
CA ARG A 120 2.17 16.15 -6.48
C ARG A 120 3.10 16.61 -5.36
N PHE A 121 3.62 17.84 -5.45
CA PHE A 121 4.39 18.43 -4.36
C PHE A 121 3.58 18.54 -3.07
N ALA A 122 2.32 18.97 -3.14
CA ALA A 122 1.45 19.10 -1.97
C ALA A 122 1.17 17.74 -1.31
N ILE A 123 0.96 16.67 -2.09
CA ILE A 123 0.79 15.30 -1.58
C ILE A 123 2.04 14.87 -0.79
N VAL A 124 3.24 15.07 -1.36
CA VAL A 124 4.49 14.66 -0.69
C VAL A 124 4.77 15.52 0.55
N ALA A 125 4.53 16.82 0.48
CA ALA A 125 4.72 17.74 1.60
C ALA A 125 3.82 17.42 2.79
N THR A 126 2.54 17.16 2.54
CA THR A 126 1.56 16.82 3.59
C THR A 126 1.81 15.43 4.18
N TYR A 127 2.33 14.49 3.38
CA TYR A 127 2.82 13.20 3.88
C TYR A 127 3.99 13.40 4.87
N CYS A 128 5.03 14.16 4.47
CA CYS A 128 6.15 14.50 5.34
C CYS A 128 5.69 15.20 6.63
N ALA A 129 4.77 16.17 6.53
CA ALA A 129 4.21 16.86 7.68
C ALA A 129 3.52 15.88 8.66
N SER A 130 2.81 14.87 8.15
CA SER A 130 2.12 13.89 9.00
C SER A 130 3.03 12.87 9.66
N TYR A 131 4.08 12.42 8.95
CA TYR A 131 4.92 11.30 9.41
C TYR A 131 6.23 11.72 10.06
N ASN A 132 6.69 12.95 9.85
CA ASN A 132 7.84 13.50 10.56
C ASN A 132 7.43 14.25 11.84
N PRO A 133 8.21 14.15 12.93
CA PRO A 133 8.04 15.04 14.08
C PRO A 133 8.36 16.50 13.68
N ALA A 134 7.59 17.47 14.17
CA ALA A 134 7.78 18.89 13.83
C ALA A 134 9.20 19.41 14.18
N VAL A 135 9.81 18.88 15.24
CA VAL A 135 11.19 19.24 15.65
C VAL A 135 12.25 18.90 14.59
N THR A 136 11.93 18.04 13.63
CA THR A 136 12.85 17.61 12.57
C THR A 136 12.78 18.49 11.32
N ASP A 137 11.79 19.39 11.22
CA ASP A 137 11.59 20.20 10.02
C ASP A 137 12.81 21.06 9.72
N GLN A 138 13.46 21.63 10.74
CA GLN A 138 14.71 22.40 10.59
C GLN A 138 15.85 21.59 9.98
N ARG A 139 15.94 20.29 10.27
CA ARG A 139 16.98 19.40 9.73
C ARG A 139 16.72 19.10 8.25
N PHE A 140 15.47 18.91 7.86
CA PHE A 140 15.11 18.41 6.54
C PHE A 140 14.75 19.50 5.52
N PHE A 141 14.12 20.59 5.97
CA PHE A 141 13.43 21.53 5.09
C PHE A 141 13.93 22.98 5.21
N PHE A 142 15.01 23.20 5.98
CA PHE A 142 15.68 24.49 6.05
C PHE A 142 17.15 24.33 5.64
N LYS A 143 17.58 25.05 4.60
CA LYS A 143 18.99 25.13 4.22
C LYS A 143 19.73 25.88 5.33
N ALA A 144 20.51 25.15 6.10
CA ALA A 144 21.44 25.74 7.04
C ALA A 144 22.79 25.96 6.33
N ASP A 145 23.08 27.20 5.91
CA ASP A 145 24.46 27.73 5.92
C ASP A 145 24.97 27.89 7.37
N ILE A 146 24.65 26.93 8.23
CA ILE A 146 25.08 26.93 9.62
C ILE A 146 26.29 26.02 9.63
N SER A 147 27.45 26.67 9.56
CA SER A 147 28.74 26.13 9.97
C SER A 147 28.53 25.08 11.06
N SER A 148 29.03 23.89 10.79
CA SER A 148 28.83 22.64 11.52
C SER A 148 29.33 22.70 12.98
N LYS A 149 28.70 23.48 13.84
CA LYS A 149 28.73 23.22 15.29
C LYS A 149 27.72 22.13 15.58
N ARG A 150 28.09 20.90 15.19
CA ARG A 150 27.50 19.64 15.66
C ARG A 150 27.42 19.69 17.19
N ARG A 151 26.25 20.04 17.72
CA ARG A 151 25.96 19.79 19.14
C ARG A 151 25.82 18.29 19.29
N LYS A 152 26.88 17.68 19.82
CA LYS A 152 26.91 16.30 20.30
C LYS A 152 26.04 16.23 21.58
N GLY A 153 24.73 16.16 21.41
CA GLY A 153 23.80 15.70 22.46
C GLY A 153 23.33 14.31 22.03
N SER A 154 23.90 13.22 22.54
CA SER A 154 23.64 12.65 23.87
C SER A 154 22.15 12.47 24.15
N GLY A 155 21.70 11.21 24.07
CA GLY A 155 20.61 10.74 24.91
C GLY A 155 19.48 10.04 24.15
N LYS A 156 19.53 8.70 24.18
CA LYS A 156 18.39 7.78 24.13
C LYS A 156 17.31 8.10 23.09
N ASN A 157 17.42 7.49 21.92
CA ASN A 157 16.21 7.05 21.23
C ASN A 157 16.22 5.53 21.21
N SER A 158 15.44 4.92 22.10
CA SER A 158 14.66 3.75 21.68
C SER A 158 14.12 4.10 20.30
N LYS A 159 14.41 3.29 19.28
CA LYS A 159 14.05 3.48 17.87
C LYS A 159 12.52 3.60 17.73
N GLU A 160 11.93 4.72 18.16
CA GLU A 160 10.52 5.00 17.97
C GLU A 160 10.34 5.24 16.48
N LYS A 161 9.76 4.25 15.80
CA LYS A 161 9.41 4.38 14.40
C LYS A 161 8.10 5.15 14.32
N PHE A 162 8.17 6.40 13.90
CA PHE A 162 7.00 7.26 13.78
C PHE A 162 5.97 6.75 12.76
N HIS A 163 6.39 5.97 11.77
CA HIS A 163 5.49 5.30 10.83
C HIS A 163 4.70 4.17 11.49
N GLU A 164 5.23 3.50 12.51
CA GLU A 164 4.50 2.47 13.28
C GLU A 164 3.42 3.10 14.18
N LYS A 165 3.54 4.39 14.53
CA LYS A 165 2.54 5.14 15.30
C LYS A 165 1.43 5.74 14.43
N GLY A 166 1.55 5.67 13.10
CA GLY A 166 0.61 6.26 12.16
C GLY A 166 0.79 7.77 11.94
N PRO A 167 -0.01 8.36 11.04
CA PRO A 167 0.06 9.77 10.69
C PRO A 167 -0.37 10.66 11.86
N ARG A 168 0.21 11.86 11.94
CA ARG A 168 -0.13 12.87 12.96
C ARG A 168 -0.71 14.13 12.35
N ALA A 169 -1.53 14.80 13.14
CA ALA A 169 -2.09 16.09 12.78
C ALA A 169 -0.98 17.12 12.54
N PHE A 170 -1.16 17.97 11.54
CA PHE A 170 -0.27 19.08 11.22
C PHE A 170 -1.06 20.34 10.88
N GLU A 171 -0.43 21.49 11.07
CA GLU A 171 -0.99 22.80 10.75
C GLU A 171 -0.76 23.16 9.28
N HIS A 172 -1.67 23.94 8.71
CA HIS A 172 -1.58 24.41 7.32
C HIS A 172 -0.20 25.01 6.98
N GLN A 173 0.28 25.94 7.81
CA GLN A 173 1.56 26.64 7.60
C GLN A 173 2.76 25.70 7.53
N ARG A 174 2.78 24.66 8.36
CA ARG A 174 3.86 23.66 8.35
C ARG A 174 3.93 22.95 7.00
N SER A 175 2.80 22.46 6.50
CA SER A 175 2.76 21.81 5.18
C SER A 175 3.10 22.77 4.03
N LEU A 176 2.71 24.05 4.14
CA LEU A 176 3.06 25.07 3.16
C LEU A 176 4.58 25.26 3.08
N PHE A 177 5.28 25.36 4.21
CA PHE A 177 6.74 25.53 4.18
C PHE A 177 7.47 24.32 3.59
N ILE A 178 7.03 23.11 3.92
CA ILE A 178 7.59 21.88 3.34
C ILE A 178 7.31 21.82 1.83
N PHE A 179 6.10 22.22 1.41
CA PHE A 179 5.71 22.32 0.02
C PHE A 179 6.61 23.30 -0.76
N LEU A 180 6.77 24.53 -0.25
CA LEU A 180 7.64 25.54 -0.84
C LEU A 180 9.10 25.08 -0.91
N PHE A 181 9.56 24.35 0.12
CA PHE A 181 10.88 23.73 0.08
C PHE A 181 11.01 22.76 -1.09
N PHE A 182 10.03 21.87 -1.32
CA PHE A 182 10.12 20.93 -2.44
C PHE A 182 10.00 21.62 -3.80
N CYS A 183 9.09 22.58 -3.97
CA CYS A 183 9.04 23.38 -5.20
C CYS A 183 10.40 24.02 -5.49
N LYS A 184 11.01 24.67 -4.50
CA LYS A 184 12.32 25.31 -4.67
C LYS A 184 13.45 24.35 -5.04
N ASN A 185 13.45 23.11 -4.53
CA ASN A 185 14.58 22.19 -4.75
C ASN A 185 14.37 21.22 -5.92
N PHE A 186 13.15 21.10 -6.46
CA PHE A 186 12.82 20.09 -7.48
C PHE A 186 12.01 20.62 -8.66
N ASP A 187 11.61 21.90 -8.66
CA ASP A 187 10.99 22.56 -9.81
C ASP A 187 11.91 23.69 -10.28
N GLU A 188 12.61 23.46 -11.40
CA GLU A 188 13.55 24.43 -11.97
C GLU A 188 12.86 25.74 -12.34
N ALA A 189 11.60 25.67 -12.79
CA ALA A 189 10.83 26.87 -13.14
C ALA A 189 10.48 27.70 -11.90
N PHE A 190 10.44 27.10 -10.71
CA PHE A 190 10.14 27.80 -9.45
C PHE A 190 11.20 28.86 -9.10
N GLU A 191 12.46 28.68 -9.50
CA GLU A 191 13.49 29.71 -9.29
C GLU A 191 13.28 30.94 -10.19
N ASP A 192 12.70 30.77 -11.38
CA ASP A 192 12.44 31.84 -12.35
C ASP A 192 11.22 32.70 -11.98
N PHE A 193 10.29 32.17 -11.19
CA PHE A 193 9.00 32.82 -10.94
C PHE A 193 9.04 34.02 -9.95
N GLY A 194 10.19 34.31 -9.33
CA GLY A 194 10.41 35.56 -8.57
C GLY A 194 9.40 35.82 -7.43
N ALA A 195 9.30 37.08 -6.99
CA ALA A 195 8.41 37.51 -5.90
C ALA A 195 6.91 37.55 -6.28
N ASP A 196 6.58 37.39 -7.56
CA ASP A 196 5.21 37.50 -8.09
C ASP A 196 4.50 36.14 -8.22
N PHE A 197 5.17 35.04 -7.86
CA PHE A 197 4.57 33.72 -7.89
C PHE A 197 3.59 33.50 -6.73
N GLN A 198 2.30 33.71 -7.00
CA GLN A 198 1.24 33.38 -6.05
C GLN A 198 0.76 31.95 -6.27
N ILE A 199 1.25 31.00 -5.48
CA ILE A 199 0.63 29.68 -5.37
C ILE A 199 -0.54 29.78 -4.38
N ASP A 200 -1.74 29.46 -4.84
CA ASP A 200 -2.88 29.20 -3.96
C ASP A 200 -2.78 27.79 -3.36
N PHE A 201 -1.94 27.66 -2.34
CA PHE A 201 -1.77 26.40 -1.62
C PHE A 201 -3.01 26.02 -0.81
N THR A 202 -3.84 26.99 -0.40
CA THR A 202 -5.10 26.74 0.31
C THR A 202 -6.05 25.98 -0.59
N SER A 203 -6.23 26.41 -1.84
CA SER A 203 -7.05 25.67 -2.81
C SER A 203 -6.51 24.26 -3.07
N GLN A 204 -5.19 24.06 -3.08
CA GLN A 204 -4.59 22.73 -3.22
C GLN A 204 -4.94 21.83 -2.03
N ILE A 205 -4.82 22.33 -0.81
CA ILE A 205 -5.17 21.58 0.40
C ILE A 205 -6.66 21.22 0.42
N THR A 206 -7.55 22.16 0.09
CA THR A 206 -8.99 21.90 -0.02
C THR A 206 -9.27 20.80 -1.04
N HIS A 207 -8.67 20.89 -2.23
CA HIS A 207 -8.81 19.86 -3.25
C HIS A 207 -8.35 18.48 -2.75
N LEU A 208 -7.21 18.41 -2.04
CA LEU A 208 -6.71 17.16 -1.46
C LEU A 208 -7.63 16.58 -0.38
N VAL A 209 -8.35 17.43 0.36
CA VAL A 209 -9.40 16.99 1.29
C VAL A 209 -10.59 16.43 0.51
N ASP A 210 -11.05 17.13 -0.53
CA ASP A 210 -12.22 16.73 -1.33
C ASP A 210 -12.03 15.37 -2.02
N VAL A 211 -10.81 15.10 -2.53
CA VAL A 211 -10.47 13.81 -3.15
C VAL A 211 -10.10 12.72 -2.14
N GLY A 212 -10.15 13.00 -0.84
CA GLY A 212 -9.90 12.03 0.22
C GLY A 212 -8.44 11.66 0.47
N LEU A 213 -7.48 12.47 0.01
CA LEU A 213 -6.05 12.29 0.30
C LEU A 213 -5.63 12.94 1.64
N LEU A 214 -6.41 13.93 2.09
CA LEU A 214 -6.28 14.56 3.40
C LEU A 214 -7.60 14.48 4.18
N ARG A 215 -7.48 14.61 5.50
CA ARG A 215 -8.62 14.77 6.41
C ARG A 215 -8.40 15.96 7.33
N ILE A 216 -9.45 16.75 7.53
CA ILE A 216 -9.49 17.76 8.61
C ILE A 216 -9.82 17.04 9.92
N VAL A 217 -8.98 17.23 10.93
CA VAL A 217 -9.10 16.58 12.25
C VAL A 217 -9.41 17.58 13.37
N SER A 218 -9.30 18.88 13.11
CA SER A 218 -9.80 19.91 14.03
C SER A 218 -11.33 19.91 14.08
N ALA A 219 -11.88 20.40 15.18
CA ALA A 219 -13.33 20.63 15.29
C ALA A 219 -13.81 21.59 14.20
N ALA A 220 -15.03 21.40 13.70
CA ALA A 220 -15.63 22.26 12.66
C ALA A 220 -15.74 23.74 13.08
N GLU A 221 -15.76 24.00 14.39
CA GLU A 221 -15.80 25.34 14.99
C GLU A 221 -14.45 26.07 14.90
N ASN A 222 -13.35 25.35 14.70
CA ASN A 222 -11.99 25.91 14.59
C ASN A 222 -11.66 26.23 13.13
N LEU A 223 -12.34 27.24 12.58
CA LEU A 223 -12.12 27.72 11.21
C LEU A 223 -10.74 28.39 11.02
N ASP A 224 -10.19 28.98 12.09
CA ASP A 224 -8.96 29.79 12.01
C ASP A 224 -7.68 28.93 11.97
N LEU A 225 -7.68 27.78 12.64
CA LEU A 225 -6.51 26.90 12.79
C LEU A 225 -6.86 25.45 12.46
N PRO A 226 -7.22 25.16 11.20
CA PRO A 226 -7.52 23.80 10.79
C PRO A 226 -6.29 22.91 10.91
N GLN A 227 -6.48 21.73 11.49
CA GLN A 227 -5.48 20.68 11.56
C GLN A 227 -5.80 19.60 10.54
N TYR A 228 -4.77 19.16 9.82
CA TYR A 228 -4.89 18.20 8.74
C TYR A 228 -4.15 16.91 9.07
N LEU A 229 -4.56 15.82 8.44
CA LEU A 229 -3.96 14.50 8.55
C LEU A 229 -3.82 13.90 7.15
N SER A 230 -2.64 13.41 6.79
CA SER A 230 -2.46 12.71 5.52
C SER A 230 -3.02 11.28 5.61
N LEU A 231 -3.82 10.92 4.62
CA LEU A 231 -4.37 9.56 4.45
C LEU A 231 -3.57 8.75 3.43
N CYS A 232 -2.53 9.34 2.84
CA CYS A 232 -1.67 8.66 1.87
C CYS A 232 -0.84 7.56 2.53
N GLY A 233 -0.78 6.40 1.87
CA GLY A 233 0.17 5.34 2.22
C GLY A 233 1.59 5.67 1.75
N LEU A 234 2.59 5.07 2.39
CA LEU A 234 4.02 5.28 2.07
C LEU A 234 4.34 4.96 0.61
N ASP A 235 3.84 3.83 0.08
CA ASP A 235 4.13 3.40 -1.30
C ASP A 235 3.55 4.37 -2.32
N PHE A 236 2.35 4.89 -2.06
CA PHE A 236 1.73 5.93 -2.88
C PHE A 236 2.56 7.22 -2.86
N ALA A 237 2.94 7.71 -1.68
CA ALA A 237 3.77 8.91 -1.55
C ALA A 237 5.13 8.76 -2.24
N LYS A 238 5.78 7.59 -2.13
CA LYS A 238 7.03 7.27 -2.85
C LYS A 238 6.86 7.23 -4.36
N ARG A 239 5.72 6.75 -4.87
CA ARG A 239 5.41 6.78 -6.31
C ARG A 239 5.24 8.23 -6.79
N ILE A 240 4.50 9.05 -6.06
CA ILE A 240 4.32 10.47 -6.38
C ILE A 240 5.67 11.19 -6.39
N ALA A 241 6.51 11.01 -5.36
CA ALA A 241 7.84 11.64 -5.30
C ALA A 241 8.70 11.30 -6.52
N ARG A 242 8.78 10.02 -6.89
CA ARG A 242 9.50 9.56 -8.09
C ARG A 242 8.95 10.14 -9.40
N SER A 243 7.64 10.41 -9.47
CA SER A 243 7.04 11.02 -10.65
C SER A 243 7.42 12.49 -10.82
N ILE A 244 7.78 13.19 -9.73
CA ILE A 244 8.19 14.60 -9.75
C ILE A 244 9.59 14.73 -10.35
N SER A 245 10.54 13.93 -9.86
CA SER A 245 11.92 13.91 -10.33
C SER A 245 12.58 12.57 -9.98
N GLU A 246 13.45 12.06 -10.83
CA GLU A 246 14.20 10.81 -10.59
C GLU A 246 15.09 10.89 -9.34
N GLU A 247 15.56 12.09 -9.00
CA GLU A 247 16.42 12.33 -7.84
C GLU A 247 15.63 12.45 -6.52
N PHE A 248 14.31 12.66 -6.60
CA PHE A 248 13.46 12.85 -5.43
C PHE A 248 13.14 11.53 -4.73
N LYS A 249 14.09 11.09 -3.90
CA LYS A 249 13.92 9.96 -2.96
C LYS A 249 13.27 10.43 -1.67
N LEU A 250 11.97 10.13 -1.49
CA LEU A 250 11.19 10.55 -0.33
C LEU A 250 11.82 10.11 1.00
N GLU A 251 12.45 8.94 1.04
CA GLU A 251 13.08 8.37 2.23
C GLU A 251 14.15 9.28 2.84
N ASN A 252 14.83 10.09 2.03
CA ASN A 252 15.84 11.04 2.49
C ASN A 252 15.24 12.20 3.31
N TYR A 253 13.92 12.38 3.24
CA TYR A 253 13.16 13.42 3.92
C TYR A 253 12.27 12.86 5.02
N LEU A 254 12.41 11.57 5.37
CA LEU A 254 11.61 10.93 6.41
C LEU A 254 12.47 10.52 7.60
N TRP A 255 12.08 10.95 8.80
CA TRP A 255 12.85 10.75 10.04
C TRP A 255 13.25 9.29 10.29
N ASP A 256 12.34 8.34 10.07
CA ASP A 256 12.57 6.92 10.38
C ASP A 256 13.55 6.22 9.42
N PHE A 257 13.79 6.79 8.23
CA PHE A 257 14.54 6.14 7.16
C PHE A 257 15.95 6.70 7.00
N VAL A 258 16.22 7.86 7.58
CA VAL A 258 17.54 8.48 7.55
C VAL A 258 18.39 7.88 8.66
N ASN A 259 19.43 7.15 8.28
CA ASN A 259 20.41 6.65 9.24
C ASN A 259 21.19 7.84 9.83
N ASP A 260 21.12 8.00 11.15
CA ASP A 260 22.03 8.88 11.89
C ASP A 260 23.44 8.26 11.81
N PHE A 261 24.32 8.85 10.99
CA PHE A 261 25.77 8.60 11.02
C PHE A 261 26.45 9.50 12.06
#